data_AF-A0A4Z1PQK5-F1
#
_entry.id   AF-A0A4Z1PQK5-F1
#
_cell.length_a   1.000
_cell.length_b   1.000
_cell.length_c   1.000
_cell.angle_alpha   90.00
_cell.angle_beta   90.00
_cell.angle_gamma   90.00
#
_symmetry.space_group_name_H-M   'P 1'
#
loop_
_entity.id
_entity.type
_entity.pdbx_description
1 polymer ?
#
loop_
_entity_poly.entity_id
_entity_poly.type
_entity_poly.pdbx_seq_one_letter_code
_entity_poly.pdbx_strand_id
1 'polypeptide(L)'
;MREEILYSEVNSSESESDTKSNSSHRWPRIFVLCVAAILSSSAIILLLTTIFPLPKGAQVRQCGTSSSEAKAKGCQFDPVTFAWLPDAEKCHDHELADEWRKGDFKIYADTYGNFTKTEAEFGDDLSPAYITTSVHLQHCTFAWRMMHRAFMNGKTPHSGLSYAHTKHCSSIIVKHGDGNIIETGAKVTYPAC
;
A
#
# COMPACT_ATOMS: atom_id res chain seq x y z
N MET A 1 -38.75 -22.55 57.44
CA MET A 1 -39.46 -21.86 58.52
C MET A 1 -39.68 -20.43 58.03
N ARG A 2 -40.88 -20.15 57.52
CA ARG A 2 -41.37 -18.79 57.25
C ARG A 2 -41.53 -18.10 58.60
N GLU A 3 -41.17 -16.83 58.69
CA GLU A 3 -42.04 -15.78 59.22
C GLU A 3 -41.68 -14.48 58.49
N GLU A 4 -42.70 -13.67 58.28
CA GLU A 4 -42.73 -12.43 57.50
C GLU A 4 -43.34 -11.35 58.40
N ILE A 5 -43.14 -10.07 58.04
CA ILE A 5 -43.93 -8.87 58.43
C ILE A 5 -43.46 -8.23 59.77
N LEU A 6 -43.30 -6.90 59.99
CA LEU A 6 -43.88 -5.67 59.42
C LEU A 6 -43.00 -4.43 59.71
N TYR A 7 -43.18 -3.43 58.85
CA TYR A 7 -42.82 -2.00 58.89
C TYR A 7 -42.73 -1.24 60.23
N SER A 8 -41.87 -0.22 60.25
CA SER A 8 -42.18 1.09 60.88
C SER A 8 -41.55 2.25 60.09
N GLU A 9 -42.38 3.11 59.52
CA GLU A 9 -42.00 4.45 59.08
C GLU A 9 -41.86 5.37 60.30
N VAL A 10 -40.78 6.15 60.35
CA VAL A 10 -40.73 7.41 61.11
C VAL A 10 -40.19 8.47 60.16
N ASN A 11 -41.10 9.34 59.74
CA ASN A 11 -40.82 10.61 59.09
C ASN A 11 -40.69 11.67 60.20
N SER A 12 -39.58 12.40 60.24
CA SER A 12 -39.48 13.63 61.05
C SER A 12 -38.49 14.61 60.45
N SER A 13 -39.08 15.63 59.81
CA SER A 13 -38.70 17.05 59.84
C SER A 13 -37.29 17.45 59.42
N GLU A 14 -37.28 18.24 58.33
CA GLU A 14 -36.26 19.22 57.95
C GLU A 14 -35.59 19.94 59.13
N SER A 15 -34.27 20.11 59.04
CA SER A 15 -33.67 21.41 59.36
C SER A 15 -32.69 21.77 58.25
N GLU A 16 -33.17 22.69 57.42
CA GLU A 16 -32.48 23.31 56.31
C GLU A 16 -31.44 24.29 56.90
N SER A 17 -30.14 23.98 56.78
CA SER A 17 -29.09 24.99 56.94
C SER A 17 -28.68 25.49 55.56
N ASP A 18 -29.34 26.58 55.19
CA ASP A 18 -29.14 27.38 54.00
C ASP A 18 -27.65 27.74 53.79
N THR A 19 -26.99 27.04 52.86
CA THR A 19 -25.78 27.56 52.19
C THR A 19 -26.15 27.85 50.75
N LYS A 20 -26.51 29.11 50.48
CA LYS A 20 -26.69 29.65 49.13
C LYS A 20 -25.40 29.52 48.33
N SER A 21 -25.18 28.34 47.74
CA SER A 21 -24.21 28.15 46.67
C SER A 21 -24.86 28.64 45.39
N ASN A 22 -24.49 29.85 44.97
CA ASN A 22 -24.94 30.50 43.74
C ASN A 22 -24.47 29.68 42.51
N SER A 23 -25.20 28.63 42.18
CA SER A 23 -24.83 27.61 41.18
C SER A 23 -25.46 27.85 39.79
N SER A 24 -26.36 28.84 39.68
CA SER A 24 -27.15 29.13 38.46
C SER A 24 -26.32 29.62 37.26
N HIS A 25 -25.11 30.14 37.48
CA HIS A 25 -24.24 30.64 36.40
C HIS A 25 -23.14 29.66 35.95
N ARG A 26 -22.98 28.50 36.61
CA ARG A 26 -21.87 27.58 36.28
C ARG A 26 -22.18 26.69 35.07
N TRP A 27 -23.43 26.25 34.94
CA TRP A 27 -23.90 25.42 33.83
C TRP A 27 -23.86 26.10 32.45
N PRO A 28 -24.34 27.34 32.27
CA PRO A 28 -24.25 27.99 30.96
C PRO A 28 -22.81 28.25 30.53
N ARG A 29 -21.89 28.51 31.47
CA ARG A 29 -20.47 28.71 31.17
C ARG A 29 -19.78 27.42 30.73
N ILE A 30 -20.06 26.30 31.40
CA ILE A 30 -19.54 24.99 31.00
C ILE A 30 -20.09 24.61 29.61
N PHE A 31 -21.38 24.81 29.37
CA PHE A 31 -22.00 24.53 28.08
C PHE A 31 -21.36 25.35 26.94
N VAL A 32 -21.17 26.66 27.14
CA VAL A 32 -20.51 27.52 26.14
C VAL A 32 -19.06 27.11 25.88
N LEU A 33 -18.31 26.73 26.92
CA LEU A 33 -16.93 26.24 26.76
C LEU A 33 -16.88 24.90 26.01
N CYS A 34 -17.80 23.98 26.27
CA CYS A 34 -17.90 22.73 25.53
C CYS A 34 -18.26 22.95 24.05
N VAL A 35 -19.23 23.82 23.77
CA VAL A 35 -19.62 24.16 22.38
C VAL A 35 -18.47 24.84 21.64
N ALA A 36 -17.78 25.79 22.27
CA ALA A 36 -16.60 26.44 21.68
C ALA A 36 -15.46 25.44 21.42
N ALA A 37 -15.20 24.51 22.35
CA ALA A 37 -14.21 23.45 22.18
C ALA A 37 -14.57 22.51 21.03
N ILE A 38 -15.83 22.11 20.89
CA ILE A 38 -16.30 21.28 19.77
C ILE A 38 -16.14 22.03 18.44
N LEU A 39 -16.61 23.27 18.35
CA LEU A 39 -16.51 24.07 17.13
C LEU A 39 -15.05 24.31 16.71
N SER A 40 -14.15 24.59 17.66
CA SER A 40 -12.72 24.74 17.39
C SER A 40 -12.09 23.43 16.92
N SER A 41 -12.45 22.30 17.53
CA SER A 41 -11.96 20.99 17.13
C SER A 41 -12.45 20.61 15.73
N SER A 42 -13.72 20.88 15.41
CA SER A 42 -14.28 20.67 14.07
C SER A 42 -13.61 21.56 13.02
N ALA A 43 -13.33 22.83 13.34
CA ALA A 43 -12.62 23.74 12.45
C ALA A 43 -11.17 23.28 12.20
N ILE A 44 -10.47 22.81 13.25
CA ILE A 44 -9.12 22.24 13.14
C ILE A 44 -9.14 20.97 12.30
N ILE A 45 -10.11 20.06 12.51
CA ILE A 45 -10.26 18.84 11.69
C ILE A 45 -10.51 19.20 10.23
N LEU A 46 -11.41 20.16 9.95
CA LEU A 46 -11.66 20.63 8.58
C LEU A 46 -10.39 21.22 7.96
N LEU A 47 -9.66 22.07 8.68
CA LEU A 47 -8.39 22.64 8.25
C LEU A 47 -7.32 21.56 8.01
N LEU A 48 -7.25 20.56 8.88
CA LEU A 48 -6.33 19.43 8.74
C LEU A 48 -6.70 18.55 7.54
N THR A 49 -7.98 18.34 7.26
CA THR A 49 -8.43 17.56 6.08
C THR A 49 -8.24 18.29 4.75
N THR A 50 -8.25 19.63 4.76
CA THR A 50 -7.97 20.43 3.56
C THR A 50 -6.47 20.57 3.30
N ILE A 51 -5.66 20.68 4.36
CA ILE A 51 -4.19 20.75 4.27
C ILE A 51 -3.58 19.36 4.04
N PHE A 52 -4.17 18.30 4.60
CA PHE A 52 -3.73 16.90 4.47
C PHE A 52 -4.90 16.03 4.00
N PRO A 53 -5.16 15.97 2.68
CA PRO A 53 -6.18 15.07 2.15
C PRO A 53 -5.84 13.62 2.51
N LEU A 54 -6.82 12.89 3.06
CA LEU A 54 -6.71 11.44 3.23
C LEU A 54 -6.38 10.80 1.88
N PRO A 55 -5.35 9.93 1.78
CA PRO A 55 -5.09 9.21 0.54
C PRO A 55 -6.28 8.28 0.27
N LYS A 56 -7.19 8.70 -0.62
CA LYS A 56 -8.20 7.81 -1.20
C LYS A 56 -7.47 6.84 -2.11
N GLY A 57 -7.10 5.69 -1.54
CA GLY A 57 -6.30 4.63 -2.18
C GLY A 57 -7.04 3.87 -3.28
N ALA A 58 -7.50 4.55 -4.31
CA ALA A 58 -7.60 3.95 -5.64
C ALA A 58 -6.30 4.27 -6.35
N GLN A 59 -5.47 3.26 -6.62
CA GLN A 59 -4.28 3.42 -7.46
C GLN A 59 -4.76 3.76 -8.88
N VAL A 60 -4.90 5.05 -9.17
CA VAL A 60 -5.28 5.53 -10.50
C VAL A 60 -4.17 5.14 -11.46
N ARG A 61 -4.51 4.57 -12.62
CA ARG A 61 -3.56 4.32 -13.70
C ARG A 61 -3.06 5.66 -14.24
N GLN A 62 -1.96 6.16 -13.68
CA GLN A 62 -1.41 7.47 -14.02
C GLN A 62 -1.01 7.54 -15.50
N CYS A 63 -0.53 6.43 -16.08
CA CYS A 63 -0.11 6.35 -17.48
C CYS A 63 -1.21 5.97 -18.47
N GLY A 64 -2.47 5.83 -18.02
CA GLY A 64 -3.57 5.50 -18.92
C GLY A 64 -3.68 4.01 -19.28
N THR A 65 -4.24 3.73 -20.47
CA THR A 65 -4.49 2.36 -20.94
C THR A 65 -3.89 2.03 -22.31
N SER A 66 -3.11 2.94 -22.89
CA SER A 66 -2.41 2.71 -24.16
C SER A 66 -1.01 3.31 -24.12
N SER A 67 -0.10 2.79 -24.94
CA SER A 67 1.25 3.33 -25.13
C SER A 67 1.23 4.79 -25.59
N SER A 68 0.29 5.15 -26.47
CA SER A 68 0.09 6.53 -26.92
C SER A 68 -0.29 7.48 -25.78
N GLU A 69 -1.24 7.08 -24.91
CA GLU A 69 -1.63 7.88 -23.75
C GLU A 69 -0.48 7.98 -22.72
N ALA A 70 0.25 6.88 -22.50
CA ALA A 70 1.40 6.85 -21.61
C ALA A 70 2.48 7.84 -22.06
N LYS A 71 2.85 7.81 -23.35
CA LYS A 71 3.79 8.77 -23.95
C LYS A 71 3.29 10.21 -23.84
N ALA A 72 2.02 10.46 -24.13
CA ALA A 72 1.41 11.80 -24.01
C ALA A 72 1.44 12.34 -22.57
N LYS A 73 1.44 11.45 -21.56
CA LYS A 73 1.55 11.78 -20.14
C LYS A 73 2.99 11.76 -19.61
N GLY A 74 3.99 11.58 -20.47
CA GLY A 74 5.40 11.55 -20.08
C GLY A 74 5.80 10.29 -19.29
N CYS A 75 5.03 9.21 -19.39
CA CYS A 75 5.42 7.93 -18.81
C CYS A 75 6.50 7.26 -19.65
N GLN A 76 7.32 6.42 -18.99
CA GLN A 76 8.38 5.64 -19.61
C GLN A 76 8.05 4.15 -19.51
N PHE A 77 8.47 3.39 -20.52
CA PHE A 77 8.33 1.94 -20.48
C PHE A 77 9.43 1.36 -19.60
N ASP A 78 9.02 0.60 -18.59
CA ASP A 78 9.91 -0.13 -17.71
C ASP A 78 10.06 -1.58 -18.22
N PRO A 79 11.26 -1.99 -18.66
CA PRO A 79 11.49 -3.31 -19.24
C PRO A 79 11.52 -4.41 -18.17
N VAL A 80 11.67 -4.06 -16.89
CA VAL A 80 11.66 -5.05 -15.79
C VAL A 80 10.25 -5.56 -15.53
N THR A 81 9.28 -4.66 -15.45
CA THR A 81 7.89 -4.98 -15.09
C THR A 81 6.94 -5.00 -16.29
N PHE A 82 7.46 -4.73 -17.48
CA PHE A 82 6.71 -4.67 -18.74
C PHE A 82 5.52 -3.71 -18.66
N ALA A 83 5.74 -2.55 -18.03
CA ALA A 83 4.70 -1.59 -17.72
C ALA A 83 5.13 -0.17 -18.09
N TRP A 84 4.17 0.63 -18.52
CA TRP A 84 4.36 2.08 -18.61
C TRP A 84 4.21 2.70 -17.23
N LEU A 85 5.28 3.30 -16.71
CA LEU A 85 5.36 3.88 -15.38
C LEU A 85 5.56 5.40 -15.46
N PRO A 86 5.00 6.17 -14.51
CA PRO A 86 5.28 7.60 -14.42
C PRO A 86 6.76 7.85 -14.19
N ASP A 87 7.31 8.88 -14.84
CA ASP A 87 8.70 9.34 -14.64
C ASP A 87 8.95 9.94 -13.24
N ALA A 88 7.89 10.16 -12.45
CA ALA A 88 8.07 10.53 -11.06
C ALA A 88 9.04 9.53 -10.41
N GLU A 89 10.18 10.04 -9.89
CA GLU A 89 11.32 9.28 -9.32
C GLU A 89 10.93 8.13 -8.37
N LYS A 90 9.69 8.11 -7.92
CA LYS A 90 9.13 7.16 -6.97
C LYS A 90 8.64 5.85 -7.61
N CYS A 91 8.37 5.79 -8.92
CA CYS A 91 7.85 4.57 -9.54
C CYS A 91 8.87 3.82 -10.39
N HIS A 92 9.70 4.54 -11.13
CA HIS A 92 10.70 3.93 -12.02
C HIS A 92 12.02 3.68 -11.26
N ASP A 93 12.67 2.54 -11.54
CA ASP A 93 13.99 2.19 -10.99
C ASP A 93 15.00 2.13 -12.14
N HIS A 94 15.50 3.30 -12.54
CA HIS A 94 16.36 3.43 -13.73
C HIS A 94 17.63 2.58 -13.64
N GLU A 95 18.25 2.50 -12.46
CA GLU A 95 19.45 1.66 -12.27
C GLU A 95 19.16 0.18 -12.55
N LEU A 96 18.02 -0.32 -12.08
CA LEU A 96 17.63 -1.71 -12.28
C LEU A 96 17.18 -1.97 -13.73
N ALA A 97 16.50 -1.02 -14.35
CA ALA A 97 16.14 -1.07 -15.77
C ALA A 97 17.39 -1.07 -16.67
N ASP A 98 18.42 -0.29 -16.34
CA ASP A 98 19.69 -0.27 -17.07
C ASP A 98 20.50 -1.55 -16.87
N GLU A 99 20.43 -2.16 -15.67
CA GLU A 99 20.98 -3.49 -15.45
C GLU A 99 20.26 -4.55 -16.29
N TRP A 100 18.93 -4.50 -16.36
CA TRP A 100 18.14 -5.36 -17.23
C TRP A 100 18.59 -5.20 -18.69
N ARG A 101 18.74 -3.99 -19.21
CA ARG A 101 19.16 -3.76 -20.60
C ARG A 101 20.57 -4.27 -20.95
N LYS A 102 21.42 -4.53 -19.95
CA LYS A 102 22.74 -5.14 -20.17
C LYS A 102 22.67 -6.66 -20.38
N GLY A 103 21.55 -7.30 -20.02
CA GLY A 103 21.33 -8.73 -20.26
C GLY A 103 20.83 -9.03 -21.67
N ASP A 104 20.95 -10.28 -22.11
CA ASP A 104 20.41 -10.77 -23.39
C ASP A 104 18.94 -11.21 -23.24
N PHE A 105 18.06 -10.25 -22.99
CA PHE A 105 16.62 -10.50 -22.84
C PHE A 105 15.91 -10.40 -24.19
N LYS A 106 15.46 -11.54 -24.70
CA LYS A 106 14.71 -11.60 -25.96
C LYS A 106 13.22 -11.72 -25.70
N ILE A 107 12.47 -10.87 -26.39
CA ILE A 107 11.03 -10.89 -26.47
C ILE A 107 10.67 -11.33 -27.88
N TYR A 108 9.75 -12.29 -27.99
CA TYR A 108 9.35 -12.90 -29.25
C TYR A 108 7.91 -12.53 -29.60
N ALA A 109 7.62 -12.36 -30.88
CA ALA A 109 6.27 -12.10 -31.39
C ALA A 109 5.43 -13.38 -31.54
N ASP A 110 6.06 -14.55 -31.47
CA ASP A 110 5.42 -15.85 -31.64
C ASP A 110 5.99 -16.89 -30.66
N THR A 111 5.28 -18.01 -30.51
CA THR A 111 5.69 -19.13 -29.64
C THR A 111 6.80 -20.00 -30.21
N TYR A 112 7.13 -19.86 -31.50
CA TYR A 112 8.20 -20.61 -32.17
C TYR A 112 9.57 -19.94 -31.99
N GLY A 113 9.60 -18.68 -31.58
CA GLY A 113 10.81 -17.90 -31.38
C GLY A 113 11.44 -17.38 -32.67
N ASN A 114 10.67 -17.29 -33.75
CA ASN A 114 11.19 -16.91 -35.08
C ASN A 114 11.41 -15.40 -35.22
N PHE A 115 10.52 -14.60 -34.61
CA PHE A 115 10.57 -13.14 -34.70
C PHE A 115 10.76 -12.52 -33.32
N THR A 116 11.76 -11.64 -33.19
CA THR A 116 12.01 -10.88 -31.96
C THR A 116 11.38 -9.49 -32.06
N LYS A 117 10.95 -8.96 -30.91
CA LYS A 117 10.52 -7.57 -30.74
C LYS A 117 11.59 -6.81 -29.98
N THR A 118 11.86 -5.59 -30.42
CA THR A 118 12.58 -4.59 -29.63
C THR A 118 11.75 -4.15 -28.42
N GLU A 119 12.39 -3.53 -27.43
CA GLU A 119 11.69 -2.96 -26.27
C GLU A 119 10.64 -1.93 -26.69
N ALA A 120 10.97 -1.08 -27.68
CA ALA A 120 10.04 -0.08 -28.21
C ALA A 120 8.81 -0.73 -28.89
N GLU A 121 9.02 -1.74 -29.73
CA GLU A 121 7.92 -2.48 -30.36
C GLU A 121 7.04 -3.18 -29.33
N PHE A 122 7.65 -3.81 -28.32
CA PHE A 122 6.91 -4.46 -27.24
C PHE A 122 6.13 -3.47 -26.38
N GLY A 123 6.72 -2.32 -26.05
CA GLY A 123 6.03 -1.28 -25.28
C GLY A 123 4.90 -0.60 -26.05
N ASP A 124 4.98 -0.56 -27.38
CA ASP A 124 4.00 0.11 -28.23
C ASP A 124 2.82 -0.76 -28.64
N ASP A 125 3.00 -2.08 -28.65
CA ASP A 125 2.06 -3.06 -29.19
C ASP A 125 1.48 -3.97 -28.10
N LEU A 126 0.15 -3.97 -27.97
CA LEU A 126 -0.57 -4.84 -27.04
C LEU A 126 -0.74 -6.29 -27.55
N SER A 127 -0.20 -6.63 -28.73
CA SER A 127 -0.23 -8.00 -29.21
C SER A 127 0.61 -8.93 -28.31
N PRO A 128 0.26 -10.23 -28.24
CA PRO A 128 0.97 -11.17 -27.40
C PRO A 128 2.48 -11.15 -27.64
N ALA A 129 3.23 -11.25 -26.55
CA ALA A 129 4.67 -11.40 -26.56
C ALA A 129 5.06 -12.63 -25.75
N TYR A 130 6.14 -13.26 -26.17
CA TYR A 130 6.59 -14.53 -25.60
C TYR A 130 8.04 -14.38 -25.14
N ILE A 131 8.34 -14.97 -24.00
CA ILE A 131 9.68 -14.97 -23.41
C ILE A 131 10.07 -16.41 -23.08
N THR A 132 11.37 -16.69 -23.07
CA THR A 132 11.85 -18.02 -22.64
C THR A 132 11.67 -18.20 -21.13
N THR A 133 11.67 -19.45 -20.67
CA THR A 133 11.68 -19.76 -19.22
C THR A 133 12.82 -19.07 -18.49
N SER A 134 14.00 -18.98 -19.11
CA SER A 134 15.16 -18.29 -18.52
C SER A 134 14.89 -16.79 -18.32
N VAL A 135 14.32 -16.12 -19.33
CA VAL A 135 13.92 -14.71 -19.22
C VAL A 135 12.81 -14.54 -18.18
N HIS A 136 11.86 -15.48 -18.09
CA HIS A 136 10.80 -15.42 -17.08
C HIS A 136 11.33 -15.57 -15.65
N LEU A 137 12.29 -16.47 -15.40
CA LEU A 137 12.96 -16.61 -14.11
C LEU A 137 13.72 -15.33 -13.73
N GLN A 138 14.44 -14.73 -14.69
CA GLN A 138 15.14 -13.47 -14.47
C GLN A 138 14.17 -12.30 -14.23
N HIS A 139 13.06 -12.21 -14.96
CA HIS A 139 11.98 -11.25 -14.68
C HIS A 139 11.49 -11.36 -13.23
N CYS A 140 11.26 -12.59 -12.74
CA CYS A 140 10.82 -12.82 -11.36
C CYS A 140 11.84 -12.31 -10.33
N THR A 141 13.13 -12.56 -10.54
CA THR A 141 14.17 -12.10 -9.60
C THR A 141 14.35 -10.58 -9.65
N PHE A 142 14.29 -9.96 -10.84
CA PHE A 142 14.35 -8.50 -10.99
C PHE A 142 13.11 -7.81 -10.38
N ALA A 143 11.91 -8.34 -10.57
CA ALA A 143 10.69 -7.81 -9.96
C ALA A 143 10.78 -7.82 -8.41
N TRP A 144 11.32 -8.89 -7.81
CA TRP A 144 11.58 -8.93 -6.37
C TRP A 144 12.61 -7.89 -5.92
N ARG A 145 13.69 -7.70 -6.68
CA ARG A 145 14.69 -6.66 -6.39
C ARG A 145 14.09 -5.26 -6.44
N MET A 146 13.26 -4.98 -7.45
CA MET A 146 12.54 -3.70 -7.58
C MET A 146 11.62 -3.46 -6.38
N MET A 147 10.85 -4.47 -5.97
CA MET A 147 9.99 -4.42 -4.79
C MET A 147 10.80 -4.14 -3.50
N HIS A 148 11.92 -4.83 -3.30
CA HIS A 148 12.79 -4.61 -2.14
C HIS A 148 13.39 -3.20 -2.13
N ARG A 149 13.89 -2.72 -3.28
CA ARG A 149 14.43 -1.36 -3.44
C ARG A 149 13.35 -0.30 -3.19
N ALA A 150 12.10 -0.54 -3.60
CA ALA A 150 10.99 0.35 -3.26
C ALA A 150 10.81 0.46 -1.75
N PHE A 151 10.79 -0.67 -1.01
CA PHE A 151 10.66 -0.66 0.44
C PHE A 151 11.82 0.05 1.15
N MET A 152 13.06 -0.24 0.75
CA MET A 152 14.26 0.40 1.33
C MET A 152 14.26 1.93 1.16
N ASN A 153 13.62 2.41 0.09
CA ASN A 153 13.50 3.84 -0.20
C ASN A 153 12.20 4.48 0.35
N GLY A 154 11.42 3.76 1.17
CA GLY A 154 10.15 4.26 1.69
C GLY A 154 9.07 4.47 0.62
N LYS A 155 9.19 3.81 -0.53
CA LYS A 155 8.27 3.90 -1.67
C LYS A 155 7.22 2.79 -1.59
N THR A 156 6.04 3.07 -2.10
CA THR A 156 5.01 2.04 -2.33
C THR A 156 5.26 1.38 -3.69
N PRO A 157 5.41 0.05 -3.77
CA PRO A 157 5.50 -0.63 -5.05
C PRO A 157 4.27 -0.37 -5.91
N HIS A 158 4.44 -0.22 -7.22
CA HIS A 158 3.30 -0.11 -8.13
C HIS A 158 2.47 -1.41 -8.12
N SER A 159 1.23 -1.35 -8.59
CA SER A 159 0.29 -2.48 -8.52
C SER A 159 0.77 -3.75 -9.24
N GLY A 160 1.71 -3.61 -10.18
CA GLY A 160 2.37 -4.73 -10.84
C GLY A 160 3.25 -5.56 -9.92
N LEU A 161 3.69 -5.04 -8.78
CA LEU A 161 4.51 -5.73 -7.77
C LEU A 161 3.69 -6.16 -6.54
N SER A 162 2.41 -6.47 -6.75
CA SER A 162 1.52 -6.94 -5.68
C SER A 162 1.98 -8.27 -5.07
N TYR A 163 1.54 -8.56 -3.85
CA TYR A 163 1.80 -9.86 -3.21
C TYR A 163 1.28 -11.06 -4.02
N ALA A 164 0.20 -10.89 -4.79
CA ALA A 164 -0.27 -11.93 -5.70
C ALA A 164 0.77 -12.24 -6.79
N HIS A 165 1.41 -11.21 -7.35
CA HIS A 165 2.52 -11.39 -8.29
C HIS A 165 3.74 -12.01 -7.59
N THR A 166 4.08 -11.57 -6.37
CA THR A 166 5.15 -12.19 -5.56
C THR A 166 4.95 -13.69 -5.40
N LYS A 167 3.70 -14.15 -5.12
CA LYS A 167 3.39 -15.59 -5.01
C LYS A 167 3.56 -16.32 -6.34
N HIS A 168 3.14 -15.73 -7.45
CA HIS A 168 3.41 -16.27 -8.79
C HIS A 168 4.91 -16.42 -9.06
N CYS A 169 5.69 -15.37 -8.83
CA CYS A 169 7.15 -15.42 -8.99
C CYS A 169 7.79 -16.52 -8.14
N SER A 170 7.39 -16.65 -6.87
CA SER A 170 7.91 -17.73 -6.00
C SER A 170 7.59 -19.13 -6.53
N SER A 171 6.38 -19.36 -7.06
CA SER A 171 6.00 -20.68 -7.54
C SER A 171 6.75 -21.07 -8.82
N ILE A 172 7.02 -20.10 -9.69
CA ILE A 172 7.82 -20.30 -10.90
C ILE A 172 9.26 -20.67 -10.55
N ILE A 173 9.88 -19.98 -9.59
CA ILE A 173 11.27 -20.26 -9.17
C ILE A 173 11.35 -21.67 -8.56
N VAL A 174 10.44 -22.02 -7.65
CA VAL A 174 10.41 -23.35 -7.04
C VAL A 174 10.19 -24.45 -8.08
N LYS A 175 9.31 -24.23 -9.07
CA LYS A 175 9.03 -25.22 -10.13
C LYS A 175 10.25 -25.58 -10.97
N HIS A 176 11.22 -24.67 -11.12
CA HIS A 176 12.39 -24.86 -11.98
C HIS A 176 13.67 -25.22 -11.22
N GLY A 177 13.64 -25.28 -9.89
CA GLY A 177 14.74 -25.81 -9.08
C GLY A 177 14.56 -27.30 -8.79
N ASP A 178 15.67 -28.04 -8.70
CA ASP A 178 15.62 -29.40 -8.14
C ASP A 178 15.68 -29.34 -6.62
N GLY A 179 14.51 -29.49 -5.99
CA GLY A 179 14.35 -29.41 -4.54
C GLY A 179 14.98 -30.56 -3.75
N ASN A 180 15.53 -31.59 -4.41
CA ASN A 180 16.11 -32.76 -3.75
C ASN A 180 17.65 -32.70 -3.63
N ILE A 181 18.29 -31.67 -4.19
CA ILE A 181 19.75 -31.52 -4.13
C ILE A 181 20.14 -30.79 -2.83
N ILE A 182 21.05 -31.39 -2.07
CA ILE A 182 21.65 -30.77 -0.87
C ILE A 182 22.86 -29.93 -1.30
N GLU A 183 22.63 -28.66 -1.59
CA GLU A 183 23.71 -27.72 -1.99
C GLU A 183 24.09 -26.71 -0.90
N THR A 184 23.15 -26.34 -0.03
CA THR A 184 23.33 -25.21 0.91
C THR A 184 23.22 -25.67 2.35
N GLY A 185 24.26 -25.39 3.15
CA GLY A 185 24.20 -25.54 4.61
C GLY A 185 23.45 -24.37 5.24
N ALA A 186 22.45 -24.66 6.08
CA ALA A 186 21.71 -23.63 6.82
C ALA A 186 22.27 -23.42 8.22
N LYS A 187 22.40 -22.15 8.65
CA LYS A 187 22.77 -21.77 10.03
C LYS A 187 21.66 -20.93 10.64
N VAL A 188 21.29 -21.23 11.88
CA VAL A 188 20.36 -20.41 12.66
C VAL A 188 21.01 -19.06 12.98
N THR A 189 20.33 -17.96 12.68
CA THR A 189 20.77 -16.58 12.95
C THR A 189 19.73 -15.84 13.80
N TYR A 190 20.14 -14.77 14.47
CA TYR A 190 19.30 -13.94 15.34
C TYR A 190 19.42 -12.46 14.92
N PRO A 191 18.81 -12.04 13.80
CA PRO A 191 18.89 -10.66 13.34
C PRO A 191 18.06 -9.73 14.24
N ALA A 192 18.45 -8.45 14.29
CA ALA A 192 17.60 -7.40 14.85
C ALA A 192 16.47 -7.04 13.86
N CYS A 193 15.31 -6.67 14.38
CA CYS A 193 14.13 -6.23 13.61
C CYS A 193 14.01 -4.70 13.61
#